data_AF-A0A4V2XJE0-F1
#
_entry.id   AF-A0A4V2XJE0-F1
#
_cell.length_a   1.000
_cell.length_b   1.000
_cell.length_c   1.000
_cell.angle_alpha   90.00
_cell.angle_beta   90.00
_cell.angle_gamma   90.00
#
_symmetry.space_group_name_H-M   'P 1'
#
loop_
_entity.id
_entity.type
_entity.pdbx_description
1 polymer ?
#
loop_
_entity_poly.entity_id
_entity_poly.type
_entity_poly.pdbx_seq_one_letter_code
_entity_poly.pdbx_strand_id
1 'polypeptide(L)'
;MTAVTDDPAIAADFGVLGLPSIPDPSPAYRQAETLQAVADHYTRLAGDGAAASRRAALNQGPAADAADRHVDGPGGVLPQTSGLAGHFGLVAGLHNSAAQFVQHGKTRLAAYAAAAAALALAVPQVRAWVRARALRLYQQFRTILAKFGDLYRRLLARMAPGTARTGGGVPAVRAGAERTTALSARKGHAGHLQPPGPLERDLPLPRPADLRFERDDQGLIVAVNGRPVREFVGDLTLTRSSEYLARREAARDLAFSRAKAGPVYTLLMDRRTGKLYEGLNDMLRRVPDDLHPLLRERYDKFARWARRNGTFRHDEGWPPGDFPHWSEPGTHSEVTATSKALWDRTRNGETATTGTLREFHFDNRLLSEHYQGITARQRIPCCANCTNFLYDTPNSVGYFTRYPSAGQSPLTEFTPPWAA
;
A
#
# COMPACT_ATOMS: atom_id res chain seq x y z
N MET A 1 37.15 -26.75 35.68
CA MET A 1 37.86 -26.25 34.49
C MET A 1 36.94 -26.36 33.29
N THR A 2 36.21 -25.29 33.00
CA THR A 2 35.73 -24.92 31.66
C THR A 2 35.69 -23.41 31.70
N ALA A 3 36.56 -22.76 30.93
CA ALA A 3 36.51 -21.32 30.75
C ALA A 3 35.16 -20.99 30.10
N VAL A 4 34.25 -20.41 30.89
CA VAL A 4 33.06 -19.77 30.36
C VAL A 4 33.56 -18.52 29.68
N THR A 5 33.47 -18.51 28.35
CA THR A 5 33.89 -17.42 27.48
C THR A 5 33.15 -16.15 27.87
N ASP A 6 33.90 -15.09 28.20
CA ASP A 6 33.39 -13.73 28.52
C ASP A 6 32.79 -12.99 27.31
N ASP A 7 32.28 -13.73 26.32
CA ASP A 7 31.55 -13.16 25.19
C ASP A 7 30.06 -13.08 25.54
N PRO A 8 29.51 -11.89 25.84
CA PRO A 8 28.09 -11.73 26.16
C PRO A 8 27.16 -12.15 25.01
N ALA A 9 27.67 -12.33 23.79
CA ALA A 9 26.90 -12.89 22.68
C ALA A 9 26.65 -14.40 22.84
N ILE A 10 27.54 -15.14 23.51
CA ILE A 10 27.37 -16.59 23.78
C ILE A 10 26.38 -16.82 24.93
N ALA A 11 26.27 -15.88 25.88
CA ALA A 11 25.31 -15.94 26.98
C ALA A 11 23.84 -15.72 26.54
N ALA A 12 23.61 -15.15 25.36
CA ALA A 12 22.28 -14.84 24.84
C ALA A 12 21.66 -15.97 23.98
N ASP A 13 22.41 -17.04 23.70
CA ASP A 13 21.95 -18.13 22.86
C ASP A 13 21.56 -19.37 23.68
N PHE A 14 20.80 -20.28 23.08
CA PHE A 14 20.35 -21.50 23.74
C PHE A 14 21.49 -22.49 24.14
N GLY A 15 22.75 -22.13 23.90
CA GLY A 15 23.92 -22.90 24.29
C GLY A 15 23.93 -23.27 25.77
N VAL A 16 23.44 -22.37 26.66
CA VAL A 16 23.31 -22.64 28.11
C VAL A 16 22.38 -23.84 28.40
N LEU A 17 21.40 -24.09 27.53
CA LEU A 17 20.46 -25.21 27.62
C LEU A 17 20.88 -26.41 26.74
N GLY A 18 22.00 -26.30 26.02
CA GLY A 18 22.50 -27.30 25.09
C GLY A 18 21.58 -27.52 23.88
N LEU A 19 20.87 -26.48 23.42
CA LEU A 19 20.10 -26.53 22.17
C LEU A 19 20.87 -25.86 21.04
N PRO A 20 20.63 -26.25 19.78
CA PRO A 20 21.30 -25.64 18.63
C PRO A 20 20.89 -24.17 18.48
N SER A 21 21.79 -23.35 17.95
CA SER A 21 21.51 -21.95 17.63
C SER A 21 20.39 -21.82 16.60
N ILE A 22 19.63 -20.73 16.70
CA ILE A 22 18.61 -20.38 15.71
C ILE A 22 19.34 -19.80 14.48
N PRO A 23 18.98 -20.23 13.25
CA PRO A 23 19.59 -19.69 12.03
C PRO A 23 19.51 -18.16 11.97
N ASP A 24 20.59 -17.53 11.52
CA ASP A 24 20.63 -16.09 11.27
C ASP A 24 19.65 -15.71 10.14
N PRO A 25 18.68 -14.79 10.36
CA PRO A 25 17.76 -14.35 9.30
C PRO A 25 18.40 -13.36 8.31
N SER A 26 19.59 -12.82 8.58
CA SER A 26 20.23 -11.79 7.75
C SER A 26 20.40 -12.17 6.27
N PRO A 27 20.76 -13.42 5.89
CA PRO A 27 20.79 -13.83 4.49
C PRO A 27 19.43 -13.72 3.80
N ALA A 28 18.33 -14.04 4.50
CA ALA A 28 16.97 -13.94 3.95
C ALA A 28 16.56 -12.48 3.72
N TYR A 29 16.94 -11.56 4.63
CA TYR A 29 16.73 -10.13 4.43
C TYR A 29 17.49 -9.60 3.20
N ARG A 30 18.78 -9.94 3.06
CA ARG A 30 19.57 -9.52 1.88
C ARG A 30 18.98 -10.04 0.56
N GLN A 31 18.49 -11.28 0.56
CA GLN A 31 17.82 -11.84 -0.61
C GLN A 31 16.49 -11.13 -0.90
N ALA A 32 15.70 -10.79 0.13
CA ALA A 32 14.49 -9.99 -0.02
C ALA A 32 14.77 -8.62 -0.63
N GLU A 33 15.79 -7.92 -0.13
CA GLU A 33 16.22 -6.61 -0.65
C GLU A 33 16.66 -6.69 -2.11
N THR A 34 17.44 -7.71 -2.46
CA THR A 34 17.89 -7.93 -3.84
C THR A 34 16.70 -8.17 -4.76
N LEU A 35 15.77 -9.04 -4.37
CA LEU A 35 14.55 -9.31 -5.14
C LEU A 35 13.65 -8.07 -5.26
N GLN A 36 13.55 -7.26 -4.21
CA GLN A 36 12.79 -6.01 -4.24
C GLN A 36 13.44 -5.01 -5.20
N ALA A 37 14.76 -4.86 -5.18
CA ALA A 37 15.48 -3.98 -6.10
C ALA A 37 15.26 -4.41 -7.57
N VAL A 38 15.24 -5.72 -7.85
CA VAL A 38 14.90 -6.25 -9.18
C VAL A 38 13.43 -5.95 -9.54
N ALA A 39 12.50 -6.13 -8.60
CA ALA A 39 11.09 -5.79 -8.80
C ALA A 39 10.87 -4.30 -9.12
N ASP A 40 11.58 -3.43 -8.40
CA ASP A 40 11.54 -1.98 -8.60
C ASP A 40 12.14 -1.59 -9.96
N HIS A 41 13.22 -2.26 -10.38
CA HIS A 41 13.80 -2.08 -11.72
C HIS A 41 12.78 -2.43 -12.82
N TYR A 42 12.14 -3.60 -12.75
CA TYR A 42 11.12 -3.98 -13.73
C TYR A 42 9.87 -3.10 -13.67
N THR A 43 9.51 -2.57 -12.50
CA THR A 43 8.43 -1.60 -12.35
C THR A 43 8.74 -0.29 -13.08
N ARG A 44 9.98 0.22 -12.95
CA ARG A 44 10.43 1.39 -13.72
C ARG A 44 10.40 1.12 -15.22
N LEU A 45 10.92 -0.02 -15.64
CA LEU A 45 10.93 -0.41 -17.06
C LEU A 45 9.51 -0.55 -17.65
N ALA A 46 8.57 -1.09 -16.87
CA ALA A 46 7.15 -1.10 -17.25
C ALA A 46 6.57 0.32 -17.34
N GLY A 47 6.91 1.20 -16.40
CA GLY A 47 6.54 2.62 -16.46
C GLY A 47 7.03 3.32 -17.73
N ASP A 48 8.29 3.09 -18.11
CA ASP A 48 8.90 3.60 -19.34
C ASP A 48 8.21 3.03 -20.59
N GLY A 49 7.90 1.73 -20.60
CA GLY A 49 7.15 1.08 -21.67
C GLY A 49 5.76 1.69 -21.84
N ALA A 50 5.03 1.91 -20.75
CA ALA A 50 3.72 2.56 -20.79
C ALA A 50 3.81 4.02 -21.28
N ALA A 51 4.87 4.74 -20.92
CA ALA A 51 5.12 6.09 -21.43
C ALA A 51 5.41 6.09 -22.94
N ALA A 52 6.21 5.14 -23.42
CA ALA A 52 6.50 4.96 -24.85
C ALA A 52 5.24 4.63 -25.64
N SER A 53 4.43 3.67 -25.15
CA SER A 53 3.11 3.33 -25.70
C SER A 53 2.22 4.55 -25.85
N ARG A 54 2.06 5.34 -24.78
CA ARG A 54 1.25 6.58 -24.81
C ARG A 54 1.74 7.57 -25.87
N ARG A 55 3.06 7.78 -25.98
CA ARG A 55 3.63 8.68 -26.99
C ARG A 55 3.43 8.15 -28.42
N ALA A 56 3.53 6.84 -28.60
CA ALA A 56 3.29 6.20 -29.89
C ALA A 56 1.81 6.31 -30.30
N ALA A 57 0.88 6.15 -29.35
CA ALA A 57 -0.55 6.30 -29.60
C ALA A 57 -0.98 7.73 -30.00
N LEU A 58 -0.17 8.75 -29.66
CA LEU A 58 -0.38 10.12 -30.14
C LEU A 58 0.07 10.31 -31.60
N ASN A 59 0.80 9.35 -32.17
CA ASN A 59 1.18 9.32 -33.57
C ASN A 59 0.26 8.35 -34.34
N GLN A 60 0.08 8.59 -35.64
CA GLN A 60 -0.54 7.62 -36.54
C GLN A 60 0.54 6.95 -37.40
N GLY A 61 0.30 5.71 -37.83
CA GLY A 61 1.16 5.00 -38.78
C GLY A 61 2.24 4.12 -38.13
N PRO A 62 3.38 3.87 -38.82
CA PRO A 62 4.30 2.78 -38.48
C PRO A 62 4.86 2.79 -37.05
N ALA A 63 4.98 3.96 -36.43
CA ALA A 63 5.45 4.09 -35.05
C ALA A 63 4.42 3.59 -34.01
N ALA A 64 3.13 3.84 -34.25
CA ALA A 64 2.05 3.33 -33.41
C ALA A 64 1.93 1.80 -33.56
N ASP A 65 2.00 1.30 -34.79
CA ASP A 65 1.96 -0.14 -35.07
C ASP A 65 3.15 -0.88 -34.45
N ALA A 66 4.34 -0.26 -34.45
CA ALA A 66 5.52 -0.83 -33.81
C ALA A 66 5.40 -0.86 -32.29
N ALA A 67 4.84 0.17 -31.67
CA ALA A 67 4.59 0.18 -30.22
C ALA A 67 3.51 -0.84 -29.83
N ASP A 68 2.41 -0.91 -30.57
CA ASP A 68 1.39 -1.93 -30.34
C ASP A 68 1.99 -3.35 -30.47
N ARG A 69 2.83 -3.60 -31.48
CA ARG A 69 3.42 -4.93 -31.68
C ARG A 69 4.50 -5.30 -30.66
N HIS A 70 5.38 -4.36 -30.29
CA HIS A 70 6.60 -4.67 -29.54
C HIS A 70 6.58 -4.19 -28.08
N VAL A 71 5.70 -3.24 -27.74
CA VAL A 71 5.56 -2.71 -26.38
C VAL A 71 4.31 -3.31 -25.73
N ASP A 72 3.13 -3.09 -26.31
CA ASP A 72 1.84 -3.40 -25.65
C ASP A 72 1.29 -4.79 -25.96
N GLY A 73 1.60 -5.30 -27.15
CA GLY A 73 0.97 -6.48 -27.71
C GLY A 73 1.31 -7.78 -27.00
N PRO A 74 0.68 -8.90 -27.41
CA PRO A 74 0.96 -10.22 -26.85
C PRO A 74 2.42 -10.62 -27.12
N GLY A 75 3.27 -10.53 -26.08
CA GLY A 75 4.71 -10.75 -26.20
C GLY A 75 5.55 -9.47 -26.27
N GLY A 76 4.92 -8.30 -26.18
CA GLY A 76 5.59 -7.02 -26.02
C GLY A 76 6.28 -6.87 -24.67
N VAL A 77 7.18 -5.89 -24.60
CA VAL A 77 8.01 -5.64 -23.40
C VAL A 77 7.16 -5.24 -22.19
N LEU A 78 6.05 -4.51 -22.37
CA LEU A 78 5.26 -3.98 -21.25
C LEU A 78 4.54 -5.08 -20.43
N PRO A 79 3.77 -6.02 -21.04
CA PRO A 79 3.19 -7.13 -20.30
C PRO A 79 4.24 -8.01 -19.61
N GLN A 80 5.38 -8.27 -20.28
CA GLN A 80 6.45 -9.10 -19.74
C GLN A 80 7.11 -8.45 -18.52
N THR A 81 7.50 -7.18 -18.63
CA THR A 81 8.17 -6.44 -17.55
C THR A 81 7.24 -6.22 -16.36
N SER A 82 5.95 -5.93 -16.60
CA SER A 82 4.94 -5.85 -15.54
C SER A 82 4.75 -7.18 -14.82
N GLY A 83 4.70 -8.29 -15.57
CA GLY A 83 4.63 -9.65 -15.02
C GLY A 83 5.86 -9.99 -14.15
N LEU A 84 7.06 -9.67 -14.63
CA LEU A 84 8.30 -9.87 -13.89
C LEU A 84 8.36 -9.00 -12.62
N ALA A 85 7.97 -7.72 -12.70
CA ALA A 85 7.88 -6.83 -11.54
C ALA A 85 6.95 -7.41 -10.46
N GLY A 86 5.77 -7.87 -10.87
CA GLY A 86 4.82 -8.54 -9.98
C GLY A 86 5.41 -9.80 -9.33
N HIS A 87 6.09 -10.62 -10.11
CA HIS A 87 6.73 -11.85 -9.66
C HIS A 87 7.83 -11.57 -8.63
N PHE A 88 8.82 -10.73 -8.97
CA PHE A 88 9.92 -10.42 -8.06
C PHE A 88 9.43 -9.74 -6.77
N GLY A 89 8.43 -8.86 -6.87
CA GLY A 89 7.83 -8.22 -5.70
C GLY A 89 7.12 -9.23 -4.77
N LEU A 90 6.45 -10.23 -5.33
CA LEU A 90 5.86 -11.33 -4.55
C LEU A 90 6.95 -12.12 -3.80
N VAL A 91 8.01 -12.52 -4.51
CA VAL A 91 9.08 -13.32 -3.93
C VAL A 91 9.83 -12.53 -2.85
N ALA A 92 10.08 -11.24 -3.07
CA ALA A 92 10.65 -10.34 -2.06
C ALA A 92 9.79 -10.25 -0.79
N GLY A 93 8.48 -10.04 -0.96
CA GLY A 93 7.53 -10.00 0.17
C GLY A 93 7.48 -11.30 0.98
N LEU A 94 7.58 -12.46 0.31
CA LEU A 94 7.66 -13.76 0.97
C LEU A 94 8.94 -13.92 1.78
N HIS A 95 10.10 -13.52 1.25
CA HIS A 95 11.36 -13.57 2.00
C HIS A 95 11.35 -12.64 3.21
N ASN A 96 10.83 -11.42 3.07
CA ASN A 96 10.73 -10.48 4.18
C ASN A 96 9.81 -11.03 5.29
N SER A 97 8.68 -11.63 4.91
CA SER A 97 7.77 -12.27 5.87
C SER A 97 8.43 -13.45 6.60
N ALA A 98 9.18 -14.28 5.89
CA ALA A 98 9.92 -15.40 6.48
C ALA A 98 11.02 -14.91 7.43
N ALA A 99 11.78 -13.88 7.03
CA ALA A 99 12.84 -13.29 7.85
C ALA A 99 12.26 -12.66 9.13
N GLN A 100 11.16 -11.92 9.03
CA GLN A 100 10.44 -11.37 10.19
C GLN A 100 9.93 -12.46 11.13
N PHE A 101 9.39 -13.56 10.59
CA PHE A 101 8.96 -14.69 11.40
C PHE A 101 10.12 -15.34 12.16
N VAL A 102 11.27 -15.56 11.50
CA VAL A 102 12.48 -16.08 12.13
C VAL A 102 12.97 -15.12 13.22
N GLN A 103 13.03 -13.83 12.94
CA GLN A 103 13.49 -12.83 13.89
C GLN A 103 12.58 -12.75 15.13
N HIS A 104 11.26 -12.72 14.94
CA HIS A 104 10.30 -12.72 16.04
C HIS A 104 10.36 -14.02 16.86
N GLY A 105 10.52 -15.15 16.17
CA GLY A 105 10.75 -16.45 16.79
C GLY A 105 12.01 -16.43 17.65
N LYS A 106 13.12 -15.91 17.12
CA LYS A 106 14.40 -15.76 17.84
C LYS A 106 14.26 -14.92 19.09
N THR A 107 13.64 -13.74 19.01
CA THR A 107 13.44 -12.85 20.17
C THR A 107 12.59 -13.52 21.26
N ARG A 108 11.48 -14.15 20.89
CA ARG A 108 10.62 -14.85 21.85
C ARG A 108 11.34 -16.03 22.49
N LEU A 109 12.00 -16.84 21.69
CA LEU A 109 12.73 -18.01 22.14
C LEU A 109 13.90 -17.62 23.07
N ALA A 110 14.65 -16.55 22.75
CA ALA A 110 15.68 -16.00 23.63
C ALA A 110 15.11 -15.52 24.97
N ALA A 111 13.98 -14.80 24.96
CA ALA A 111 13.30 -14.38 26.19
C ALA A 111 12.86 -15.58 27.05
N TYR A 112 12.31 -16.62 26.43
CA TYR A 112 11.99 -17.88 27.13
C TYR A 112 13.25 -18.58 27.67
N ALA A 113 14.34 -18.60 26.92
CA ALA A 113 15.61 -19.22 27.33
C ALA A 113 16.19 -18.51 28.55
N ALA A 114 16.18 -17.17 28.55
CA ALA A 114 16.64 -16.36 29.67
C ALA A 114 15.80 -16.60 30.94
N ALA A 115 14.47 -16.59 30.81
CA ALA A 115 13.56 -16.89 31.93
C ALA A 115 13.74 -18.32 32.46
N ALA A 116 13.90 -19.28 31.55
CA ALA A 116 14.19 -20.68 31.85
C ALA A 116 15.52 -20.87 32.59
N ALA A 117 16.58 -20.19 32.14
CA ALA A 117 17.89 -20.22 32.78
C ALA A 117 17.84 -19.62 34.18
N ALA A 118 17.19 -18.46 34.35
CA ALA A 118 16.99 -17.84 35.66
C ALA A 118 16.24 -18.78 36.62
N LEU A 119 15.17 -19.43 36.15
CA LEU A 119 14.41 -20.40 36.96
C LEU A 119 15.25 -21.64 37.33
N ALA A 120 16.05 -22.16 36.39
CA ALA A 120 16.91 -23.31 36.63
C ALA A 120 18.08 -23.01 37.59
N LEU A 121 18.56 -21.77 37.62
CA LEU A 121 19.55 -21.28 38.58
C LEU A 121 18.93 -21.13 39.98
N ALA A 122 17.70 -20.62 40.06
CA ALA A 122 16.98 -20.46 41.33
C ALA A 122 16.54 -21.80 41.93
N VAL A 123 16.16 -22.77 41.09
CA VAL A 123 15.63 -24.07 41.53
C VAL A 123 16.26 -25.21 40.70
N PRO A 124 17.42 -25.76 41.11
CA PRO A 124 18.16 -26.77 40.34
C PRO A 124 17.34 -28.02 39.97
N GLN A 125 16.38 -28.38 40.83
CA GLN A 125 15.49 -29.53 40.65
C GLN A 125 14.62 -29.43 39.39
N VAL A 126 14.31 -28.22 38.91
CA VAL A 126 13.47 -28.02 37.70
C VAL A 126 14.27 -28.01 36.41
N ARG A 127 15.61 -28.06 36.45
CA ARG A 127 16.48 -27.90 35.27
C ARG A 127 16.19 -28.93 34.17
N ALA A 128 15.96 -30.19 34.55
CA ALA A 128 15.63 -31.26 33.59
C ALA A 128 14.28 -31.00 32.89
N TRP A 129 13.27 -30.55 33.65
CA TRP A 129 11.96 -30.20 33.12
C TRP A 129 12.02 -28.99 32.18
N VAL A 130 12.74 -27.94 32.58
CA VAL A 130 12.97 -26.73 31.77
C VAL A 130 13.63 -27.09 30.44
N ARG A 131 14.69 -27.90 30.47
CA ARG A 131 15.38 -28.38 29.26
C ARG A 131 14.44 -29.16 28.33
N ALA A 132 13.65 -30.08 28.88
CA ALA A 132 12.68 -30.87 28.11
C ALA A 132 11.58 -29.99 27.49
N ARG A 133 11.17 -28.91 28.17
CA ARG A 133 10.20 -27.94 27.64
C ARG A 133 10.81 -27.08 26.53
N ALA A 134 12.02 -26.58 26.72
CA ALA A 134 12.75 -25.80 25.73
C ALA A 134 12.99 -26.62 24.43
N LEU A 135 13.38 -27.89 24.57
CA LEU A 135 13.56 -28.79 23.41
C LEU A 135 12.26 -28.98 22.63
N ARG A 136 11.12 -29.14 23.31
CA ARG A 136 9.81 -29.26 22.66
C ARG A 136 9.42 -27.99 21.89
N LEU A 137 9.64 -26.81 22.49
CA LEU A 137 9.39 -25.53 21.82
C LEU A 137 10.28 -25.34 20.59
N TYR A 138 11.57 -25.70 20.72
CA TYR A 138 12.50 -25.67 19.60
C TYR A 138 12.08 -26.60 18.45
N GLN A 139 11.65 -27.83 18.75
CA GLN A 139 11.15 -28.77 17.74
C GLN A 139 9.85 -28.28 17.06
N GLN A 140 8.94 -27.67 17.82
CA GLN A 140 7.75 -27.02 17.26
C GLN A 140 8.12 -25.89 16.31
N PHE A 141 9.05 -25.02 16.71
CA PHE A 141 9.54 -23.94 15.87
C PHE A 141 10.17 -24.45 14.56
N ARG A 142 11.03 -25.47 14.64
CA ARG A 142 11.60 -26.12 13.44
C ARG A 142 10.55 -26.72 12.52
N THR A 143 9.52 -27.34 13.09
CA THR A 143 8.40 -27.92 12.32
C THR A 143 7.64 -26.83 11.57
N ILE A 144 7.41 -25.68 12.21
CA ILE A 144 6.76 -24.52 11.57
C ILE A 144 7.64 -23.97 10.45
N LEU A 145 8.95 -23.80 10.69
CA LEU A 145 9.90 -23.35 9.66
C LEU A 145 9.95 -24.30 8.46
N ALA A 146 9.94 -25.63 8.70
CA ALA A 146 9.91 -26.61 7.62
C ALA A 146 8.64 -26.47 6.76
N LYS A 147 7.47 -26.30 7.40
CA LYS A 147 6.20 -26.04 6.69
C LYS A 147 6.22 -24.75 5.88
N PHE A 148 6.84 -23.69 6.40
CA PHE A 148 7.07 -22.46 5.63
C PHE A 148 7.97 -22.71 4.41
N GLY A 149 9.06 -23.46 4.58
CA GLY A 149 9.93 -23.86 3.47
C GLY A 149 9.20 -24.67 2.39
N ASP A 150 8.31 -25.58 2.80
CA ASP A 150 7.48 -26.37 1.86
C ASP A 150 6.47 -25.50 1.11
N LEU A 151 5.77 -24.61 1.82
CA LEU A 151 4.84 -23.67 1.20
C LEU A 151 5.58 -22.79 0.19
N TYR A 152 6.76 -22.31 0.57
CA TYR A 152 7.61 -21.48 -0.26
C TYR A 152 8.05 -22.23 -1.53
N ARG A 153 8.53 -23.47 -1.41
CA ARG A 153 8.88 -24.32 -2.57
C ARG A 153 7.69 -24.57 -3.49
N ARG A 154 6.49 -24.79 -2.94
CA ARG A 154 5.27 -24.98 -3.74
C ARG A 154 4.85 -23.70 -4.47
N LEU A 155 5.01 -22.54 -3.83
CA LEU A 155 4.76 -21.25 -4.48
C LEU A 155 5.77 -21.02 -5.61
N LEU A 156 7.07 -21.22 -5.36
CA LEU A 156 8.10 -21.15 -6.40
C LEU A 156 7.82 -22.11 -7.56
N ALA A 157 7.45 -23.35 -7.30
CA ALA A 157 7.14 -24.32 -8.36
C ALA A 157 5.91 -23.92 -9.20
N ARG A 158 4.93 -23.24 -8.60
CA ARG A 158 3.76 -22.71 -9.33
C ARG A 158 4.07 -21.45 -10.13
N MET A 159 5.05 -20.68 -9.68
CA MET A 159 5.44 -19.43 -10.34
C MET A 159 6.57 -19.63 -11.36
N ALA A 160 7.32 -20.73 -11.28
CA ALA A 160 8.25 -21.12 -12.33
C ALA A 160 7.43 -21.16 -13.62
N PRO A 161 7.80 -20.37 -14.64
CA PRO A 161 7.05 -20.31 -15.88
C PRO A 161 6.91 -21.75 -16.34
N GLY A 162 5.66 -22.25 -16.34
CA GLY A 162 5.38 -23.57 -16.87
C GLY A 162 5.99 -23.54 -18.25
N THR A 163 7.05 -24.32 -18.45
CA THR A 163 7.71 -24.48 -19.74
C THR A 163 6.58 -24.87 -20.67
N ALA A 164 6.06 -23.87 -21.39
CA ALA A 164 5.00 -24.05 -22.34
C ALA A 164 5.60 -25.07 -23.30
N ARG A 165 5.07 -26.28 -23.22
CA ARG A 165 5.47 -27.39 -24.06
C ARG A 165 5.21 -26.88 -25.46
N THR A 166 6.26 -26.40 -26.14
CA THR A 166 6.26 -26.04 -27.56
C THR A 166 6.13 -27.34 -28.35
N GLY A 167 5.00 -28.02 -28.17
CA GLY A 167 4.53 -29.07 -29.06
C GLY A 167 3.90 -28.35 -30.23
N GLY A 168 4.66 -28.25 -31.32
CA GLY A 168 4.16 -27.77 -32.60
C GLY A 168 2.91 -28.54 -33.00
N GLY A 169 1.88 -27.80 -33.35
CA GLY A 169 0.61 -28.32 -33.80
C GLY A 169 -0.34 -27.17 -33.99
N VAL A 170 -0.26 -26.54 -35.16
CA VAL A 170 -1.25 -25.56 -35.63
C VAL A 170 -2.57 -26.32 -35.84
N PRO A 171 -3.66 -26.05 -35.09
CA PRO A 171 -4.98 -26.45 -35.53
C PRO A 171 -5.57 -25.30 -36.34
N ALA A 172 -6.08 -25.66 -37.51
CA ALA A 172 -6.81 -24.77 -38.40
C ALA A 172 -7.92 -24.02 -37.64
N VAL A 173 -7.94 -22.71 -37.85
CA VAL A 173 -9.04 -21.81 -37.50
C VAL A 173 -10.29 -22.29 -38.23
N ARG A 174 -11.26 -22.83 -37.50
CA ARG A 174 -12.60 -23.11 -38.02
C ARG A 174 -13.62 -22.22 -37.31
N ALA A 175 -14.35 -21.49 -38.14
CA ALA A 175 -15.42 -20.56 -37.85
C ALA A 175 -16.35 -20.98 -36.69
N GLY A 176 -16.55 -20.09 -35.73
CA GLY A 176 -17.48 -20.31 -34.62
C GLY A 176 -17.76 -19.08 -33.74
N ALA A 177 -17.53 -17.87 -34.24
CA ALA A 177 -17.61 -16.64 -33.44
C ALA A 177 -18.89 -15.79 -33.67
N GLU A 178 -19.94 -16.35 -34.30
CA GLU A 178 -21.15 -15.57 -34.65
C GLU A 178 -22.41 -15.89 -33.82
N ARG A 179 -22.36 -16.75 -32.79
CA ARG A 179 -23.59 -17.14 -32.05
C ARG A 179 -23.74 -16.70 -30.60
N THR A 180 -22.75 -16.05 -30.01
CA THR A 180 -22.82 -15.61 -28.59
C THR A 180 -22.99 -14.10 -28.41
N THR A 181 -22.93 -13.30 -29.47
CA THR A 181 -23.10 -11.83 -29.43
C THR A 181 -24.56 -11.36 -29.44
N ALA A 182 -25.53 -12.23 -29.76
CA ALA A 182 -26.93 -11.80 -29.95
C ALA A 182 -27.82 -11.84 -28.68
N LEU A 183 -27.36 -12.41 -27.56
CA LEU A 183 -28.21 -12.64 -26.36
C LEU A 183 -27.94 -11.73 -25.16
N SER A 184 -26.96 -10.81 -25.24
CA SER A 184 -26.72 -9.80 -24.19
C SER A 184 -27.34 -8.42 -24.47
N ALA A 185 -28.05 -8.25 -25.59
CA ALA A 185 -28.57 -6.94 -26.04
C ALA A 185 -29.93 -6.52 -25.42
N ARG A 186 -30.45 -7.21 -24.40
CA ARG A 186 -31.73 -6.85 -23.76
C ARG A 186 -31.70 -6.99 -22.24
N LYS A 187 -31.05 -6.06 -21.56
CA LYS A 187 -31.40 -5.63 -20.19
C LYS A 187 -30.80 -4.25 -19.93
N GLY A 188 -31.63 -3.33 -19.43
CA GLY A 188 -31.42 -1.88 -19.39
C GLY A 188 -30.06 -1.45 -18.85
N HIS A 189 -29.36 -0.66 -19.66
CA HIS A 189 -28.10 -0.01 -19.32
C HIS A 189 -28.34 1.17 -18.38
N ALA A 190 -28.18 0.94 -17.07
CA ALA A 190 -27.52 1.93 -16.23
C ALA A 190 -26.02 1.65 -16.37
N GLY A 191 -25.26 2.60 -16.92
CA GLY A 191 -23.86 2.42 -17.27
C GLY A 191 -23.01 2.01 -16.08
N HIS A 192 -22.60 0.73 -16.05
CA HIS A 192 -21.56 0.27 -15.15
C HIS A 192 -20.23 0.89 -15.61
N LEU A 193 -19.84 2.00 -14.99
CA LEU A 193 -18.49 2.51 -15.06
C LEU A 193 -17.58 1.51 -14.34
N GLN A 194 -17.14 0.47 -15.05
CA GLN A 194 -16.06 -0.37 -14.56
C GLN A 194 -14.74 0.23 -15.04
N PRO A 195 -14.02 0.99 -14.19
CA PRO A 195 -12.65 1.32 -14.52
C PRO A 195 -11.79 0.04 -14.55
N PRO A 196 -10.70 0.03 -15.35
CA PRO A 196 -9.61 -0.92 -15.18
C PRO A 196 -9.11 -0.84 -13.73
N GLY A 197 -8.38 -1.86 -13.26
CA GLY A 197 -8.01 -2.06 -11.86
C GLY A 197 -7.69 -0.77 -11.07
N PRO A 198 -8.00 -0.71 -9.76
CA PRO A 198 -7.68 0.45 -8.96
C PRO A 198 -6.18 0.67 -9.02
N LEU A 199 -5.78 1.94 -9.10
CA LEU A 199 -4.40 2.41 -9.16
C LEU A 199 -3.78 2.58 -10.55
N GLU A 200 -4.54 3.02 -11.55
CA GLU A 200 -3.92 3.96 -12.50
C GLU A 200 -3.46 5.18 -11.69
N ARG A 201 -2.16 5.20 -11.37
CA ARG A 201 -1.59 6.13 -10.39
C ARG A 201 -1.80 7.59 -10.80
N ASP A 202 -1.97 7.89 -12.08
CA ASP A 202 -1.80 9.26 -12.57
C ASP A 202 -3.03 9.86 -13.26
N LEU A 203 -4.16 9.16 -13.29
CA LEU A 203 -5.36 9.58 -14.03
C LEU A 203 -6.56 9.81 -13.11
N PRO A 204 -7.39 10.83 -13.42
CA PRO A 204 -8.69 10.96 -12.78
C PRO A 204 -9.59 9.77 -13.15
N LEU A 205 -10.54 9.45 -12.27
CA LEU A 205 -11.58 8.47 -12.60
C LEU A 205 -12.36 8.92 -13.84
N PRO A 206 -12.79 7.98 -14.70
CA PRO A 206 -13.71 8.28 -15.79
C PRO A 206 -14.92 9.03 -15.24
N ARG A 207 -15.18 10.22 -15.77
CA ARG A 207 -16.32 11.03 -15.36
C ARG A 207 -17.60 10.40 -15.95
N PRO A 208 -18.59 10.04 -15.13
CA PRO A 208 -19.92 9.68 -15.64
C PRO A 208 -20.49 10.82 -16.49
N ALA A 209 -20.98 10.49 -17.69
CA ALA A 209 -21.53 11.48 -18.62
C ALA A 209 -22.80 12.17 -18.09
N ASP A 210 -23.46 11.57 -17.10
CA ASP A 210 -24.70 12.03 -16.48
C ASP A 210 -24.49 12.93 -15.25
N LEU A 211 -23.25 13.23 -14.84
CA LEU A 211 -23.01 14.17 -13.73
C LEU A 211 -23.37 15.61 -14.11
N ARG A 212 -24.42 16.14 -13.47
CA ARG A 212 -24.83 17.54 -13.50
C ARG A 212 -24.23 18.29 -12.32
N PHE A 213 -23.68 19.46 -12.58
CA PHE A 213 -23.00 20.27 -11.57
C PHE A 213 -23.73 21.58 -11.32
N GLU A 214 -23.90 21.91 -10.05
CA GLU A 214 -24.30 23.23 -9.58
C GLU A 214 -23.08 23.91 -8.98
N ARG A 215 -22.88 25.18 -9.33
CA ARG A 215 -21.69 25.95 -8.95
C ARG A 215 -22.08 27.19 -8.18
N ASP A 216 -21.21 27.60 -7.25
CA ASP A 216 -21.32 28.89 -6.56
C ASP A 216 -20.84 30.06 -7.43
N ASP A 217 -20.86 31.26 -6.86
CA ASP A 217 -20.39 32.51 -7.47
C ASP A 217 -18.88 32.53 -7.77
N GLN A 218 -18.11 31.68 -7.09
CA GLN A 218 -16.69 31.44 -7.36
C GLN A 218 -16.47 30.42 -8.47
N GLY A 219 -17.55 29.87 -9.04
CA GLY A 219 -17.49 28.85 -10.08
C GLY A 219 -17.08 27.48 -9.55
N LEU A 220 -17.06 27.26 -8.23
CA LEU A 220 -16.76 25.96 -7.63
C LEU A 220 -18.03 25.12 -7.55
N ILE A 221 -17.92 23.82 -7.85
CA ILE A 221 -19.03 22.88 -7.71
C ILE A 221 -19.38 22.77 -6.22
N VAL A 222 -20.66 22.99 -5.92
CA VAL A 222 -21.25 22.90 -4.57
C VAL A 222 -22.26 21.77 -4.45
N ALA A 223 -22.87 21.36 -5.57
CA ALA A 223 -23.71 20.18 -5.63
C ALA A 223 -23.54 19.39 -6.94
N VAL A 224 -23.79 18.09 -6.87
CA VAL A 224 -23.76 17.13 -7.98
C VAL A 224 -25.08 16.39 -8.01
N ASN A 225 -25.82 16.48 -9.12
CA ASN A 225 -27.16 15.90 -9.27
C ASN A 225 -28.12 16.30 -8.13
N GLY A 226 -28.13 17.58 -7.74
CA GLY A 226 -28.98 18.10 -6.64
C GLY A 226 -28.50 17.75 -5.23
N ARG A 227 -27.34 17.10 -5.08
CA ARG A 227 -26.79 16.69 -3.78
C ARG A 227 -25.54 17.49 -3.40
N PRO A 228 -25.41 17.98 -2.16
CA PRO A 228 -24.20 18.68 -1.73
C PRO A 228 -22.93 17.87 -2.01
N VAL A 229 -21.85 18.52 -2.45
CA VAL A 229 -20.57 17.85 -2.77
C VAL A 229 -20.09 16.94 -1.64
N ARG A 230 -20.24 17.37 -0.39
CA ARG A 230 -19.86 16.57 0.79
C ARG A 230 -20.58 15.21 0.83
N GLU A 231 -21.88 15.20 0.55
CA GLU A 231 -22.68 13.97 0.52
C GLU A 231 -22.35 13.11 -0.69
N PHE A 232 -22.26 13.73 -1.87
CA PHE A 232 -21.90 13.03 -3.11
C PHE A 232 -20.55 12.32 -3.00
N VAL A 233 -19.51 13.04 -2.55
CA VAL A 233 -18.17 12.47 -2.36
C VAL A 233 -18.20 11.40 -1.27
N GLY A 234 -18.91 11.63 -0.15
CA GLY A 234 -19.02 10.66 0.94
C GLY A 234 -19.64 9.32 0.52
N ASP A 235 -20.69 9.36 -0.29
CA ASP A 235 -21.38 8.17 -0.82
C ASP A 235 -20.52 7.47 -1.87
N LEU A 236 -19.94 8.22 -2.79
CA LEU A 236 -19.10 7.63 -3.83
C LEU A 236 -17.86 6.97 -3.21
N THR A 237 -17.29 7.57 -2.17
CA THR A 237 -16.18 6.97 -1.41
C THR A 237 -16.59 5.64 -0.75
N LEU A 238 -17.82 5.56 -0.21
CA LEU A 238 -18.34 4.31 0.36
C LEU A 238 -18.47 3.21 -0.69
N THR A 239 -19.10 3.52 -1.83
CA THR A 239 -19.27 2.57 -2.94
C THR A 239 -17.92 2.08 -3.44
N ARG A 240 -17.01 3.02 -3.76
CA ARG A 240 -15.67 2.73 -4.30
C ARG A 240 -14.79 1.93 -3.33
N SER A 241 -14.77 2.30 -2.06
CA SER A 241 -14.01 1.54 -1.04
C SER A 241 -14.59 0.14 -0.83
N SER A 242 -15.91 -0.04 -0.91
CA SER A 242 -16.55 -1.35 -0.82
C SER A 242 -16.22 -2.23 -2.03
N GLU A 243 -16.23 -1.67 -3.24
CA GLU A 243 -15.77 -2.35 -4.46
C GLU A 243 -14.29 -2.74 -4.35
N TYR A 244 -13.46 -1.85 -3.82
CA TYR A 244 -12.05 -2.14 -3.57
C TYR A 244 -11.87 -3.33 -2.62
N LEU A 245 -12.62 -3.37 -1.51
CA LEU A 245 -12.59 -4.49 -0.56
C LEU A 245 -13.08 -5.79 -1.19
N ALA A 246 -14.19 -5.76 -1.92
CA ALA A 246 -14.70 -6.94 -2.63
C ALA A 246 -13.67 -7.48 -3.63
N ARG A 247 -13.00 -6.60 -4.38
CA ARG A 247 -11.91 -6.98 -5.27
C ARG A 247 -10.71 -7.54 -4.50
N ARG A 248 -10.34 -6.95 -3.37
CA ARG A 248 -9.26 -7.45 -2.51
C ARG A 248 -9.54 -8.83 -1.93
N GLU A 249 -10.80 -9.12 -1.59
CA GLU A 249 -11.24 -10.43 -1.11
C GLU A 249 -11.27 -11.46 -2.24
N ALA A 250 -11.77 -11.07 -3.42
CA ALA A 250 -11.88 -11.96 -4.58
C ALA A 250 -10.53 -12.20 -5.29
N ALA A 251 -9.66 -11.19 -5.31
CA ALA A 251 -8.41 -11.23 -6.05
C ALA A 251 -7.28 -11.83 -5.22
N ARG A 252 -6.51 -12.73 -5.84
CA ARG A 252 -5.13 -13.06 -5.41
C ARG A 252 -4.12 -12.00 -5.85
N ASP A 253 -4.60 -10.88 -6.38
CA ASP A 253 -3.78 -9.82 -6.93
C ASP A 253 -3.07 -9.06 -5.80
N LEU A 254 -1.75 -9.03 -5.89
CA LEU A 254 -0.88 -8.38 -4.93
C LEU A 254 -1.04 -6.86 -4.92
N ALA A 255 -1.52 -6.27 -6.02
CA ALA A 255 -1.85 -4.84 -6.09
C ALA A 255 -2.87 -4.44 -5.02
N PHE A 256 -3.72 -5.37 -4.59
CA PHE A 256 -4.74 -5.17 -3.57
C PHE A 256 -4.35 -5.73 -2.19
N SER A 257 -3.18 -6.36 -2.09
CA SER A 257 -2.76 -7.04 -0.86
C SER A 257 -2.61 -6.05 0.30
N ARG A 258 -2.83 -6.55 1.53
CA ARG A 258 -2.58 -5.78 2.77
C ARG A 258 -1.13 -5.27 2.87
N ALA A 259 -0.20 -5.89 2.17
CA ALA A 259 1.21 -5.52 2.19
C ALA A 259 1.52 -4.29 1.31
N LYS A 260 0.72 -4.03 0.27
CA LYS A 260 0.93 -2.90 -0.65
C LYS A 260 -0.04 -1.76 -0.42
N ALA A 261 -1.31 -2.07 -0.18
CA ALA A 261 -2.34 -1.07 0.07
C ALA A 261 -2.61 -0.93 1.57
N GLY A 262 -2.37 0.28 2.07
CA GLY A 262 -2.55 0.57 3.48
C GLY A 262 -4.02 0.67 3.90
N PRO A 263 -4.26 1.00 5.17
CA PRO A 263 -5.59 0.86 5.77
C PRO A 263 -6.58 1.94 5.34
N VAL A 264 -6.15 3.00 4.64
CA VAL A 264 -7.02 4.13 4.28
C VAL A 264 -7.14 4.26 2.78
N TYR A 265 -8.39 4.53 2.36
CA TYR A 265 -8.78 4.93 1.02
C TYR A 265 -9.33 6.34 1.05
N THR A 266 -8.92 7.16 0.08
CA THR A 266 -9.42 8.53 -0.10
C THR A 266 -9.99 8.68 -1.50
N LEU A 267 -11.15 9.33 -1.58
CA LEU A 267 -11.65 9.90 -2.83
C LEU A 267 -11.66 11.42 -2.71
N LEU A 268 -11.04 12.08 -3.67
CA LEU A 268 -10.98 13.53 -3.78
C LEU A 268 -11.72 13.98 -5.04
N MET A 269 -12.57 14.99 -4.89
CA MET A 269 -13.17 15.73 -5.98
C MET A 269 -12.48 17.08 -6.13
N ASP A 270 -12.04 17.38 -7.34
CA ASP A 270 -11.69 18.73 -7.72
C ASP A 270 -12.98 19.49 -8.05
N ARG A 271 -13.38 20.42 -7.17
CA ARG A 271 -14.65 21.14 -7.31
C ARG A 271 -14.64 22.13 -8.47
N ARG A 272 -13.50 22.52 -9.04
CA ARG A 272 -13.54 23.40 -10.21
C ARG A 272 -13.68 22.60 -11.51
N THR A 273 -13.08 21.42 -11.65
CA THR A 273 -13.21 20.60 -12.88
C THR A 273 -14.29 19.54 -12.82
N GLY A 274 -14.65 19.07 -11.62
CA GLY A 274 -15.49 17.91 -11.38
C GLY A 274 -14.76 16.57 -11.60
N LYS A 275 -13.44 16.58 -11.75
CA LYS A 275 -12.62 15.37 -11.82
C LYS A 275 -12.49 14.71 -10.44
N LEU A 276 -12.38 13.39 -10.43
CA LEU A 276 -12.30 12.58 -9.22
C LEU A 276 -10.97 11.83 -9.18
N TYR A 277 -10.37 11.73 -7.99
CA TYR A 277 -9.05 11.13 -7.79
C TYR A 277 -9.08 10.18 -6.60
N GLU A 278 -8.43 9.03 -6.76
CA GLU A 278 -8.33 8.03 -5.70
C GLU A 278 -6.93 8.00 -5.09
N GLY A 279 -6.88 7.82 -3.78
CA GLY A 279 -5.65 7.63 -3.03
C GLY A 279 -5.73 6.39 -2.14
N LEU A 280 -4.60 5.68 -2.02
CA LEU A 280 -4.39 4.62 -1.05
C LEU A 280 -3.11 4.92 -0.28
N ASN A 281 -3.10 4.57 1.00
CA ASN A 281 -1.88 4.61 1.79
C ASN A 281 -0.80 3.73 1.14
N ASP A 282 0.41 4.27 0.99
CA ASP A 282 1.57 3.51 0.55
C ASP A 282 2.26 2.87 1.77
N MET A 283 2.17 1.54 1.84
CA MET A 283 2.76 0.76 2.93
C MET A 283 4.27 0.56 2.79
N LEU A 284 4.88 0.93 1.66
CA LEU A 284 6.33 0.98 1.50
C LEU A 284 6.96 2.14 2.29
N ARG A 285 6.14 3.03 2.87
CA ARG A 285 6.54 4.13 3.76
C ARG A 285 7.56 5.09 3.16
N ARG A 286 7.65 5.15 1.83
CA ARG A 286 8.49 6.11 1.12
C ARG A 286 7.62 7.20 0.54
N VAL A 287 7.93 8.46 0.85
CA VAL A 287 7.28 9.59 0.18
C VAL A 287 7.58 9.50 -1.31
N PRO A 288 6.57 9.52 -2.19
CA PRO A 288 6.77 9.41 -3.63
C PRO A 288 7.75 10.47 -4.13
N ASP A 289 8.67 10.10 -5.02
CA ASP A 289 9.64 11.04 -5.60
C ASP A 289 8.94 12.13 -6.41
N ASP A 290 7.84 11.76 -7.08
CA ASP A 290 6.96 12.59 -7.91
C ASP A 290 5.86 13.31 -7.12
N LEU A 291 6.03 13.54 -5.80
CA LEU A 291 5.11 14.39 -5.05
C LEU A 291 5.05 15.79 -5.68
N HIS A 292 3.84 16.32 -5.91
CA HIS A 292 3.65 17.63 -6.55
C HIS A 292 4.46 18.73 -5.82
N PRO A 293 5.15 19.65 -6.53
CA PRO A 293 6.06 20.63 -5.92
C PRO A 293 5.46 21.43 -4.75
N LEU A 294 4.20 21.86 -4.87
CA LEU A 294 3.46 22.52 -3.78
C LEU A 294 3.40 21.67 -2.50
N LEU A 295 3.14 20.36 -2.64
CA LEU A 295 3.08 19.44 -1.51
C LEU A 295 4.48 19.07 -1.01
N ARG A 296 5.47 18.97 -1.90
CA ARG A 296 6.88 18.79 -1.50
C ARG A 296 7.35 19.93 -0.60
N GLU A 297 7.08 21.18 -1.00
CA GLU A 297 7.45 22.35 -0.20
C GLU A 297 6.80 22.32 1.19
N ARG A 298 5.49 21.99 1.27
CA ARG A 298 4.79 21.79 2.54
C ARG A 298 5.41 20.67 3.37
N TYR A 299 5.87 19.59 2.72
CA TYR A 299 6.42 18.43 3.40
C TYR A 299 7.72 18.82 4.06
N ASP A 300 8.58 19.52 3.32
CA ASP A 300 9.87 19.97 3.83
C ASP A 300 9.70 20.97 4.98
N LYS A 301 8.73 21.90 4.89
CA LYS A 301 8.37 22.82 5.98
C LYS A 301 7.89 22.07 7.22
N PHE A 302 6.95 21.14 7.06
CA PHE A 302 6.42 20.34 8.14
C PHE A 302 7.48 19.43 8.78
N ALA A 303 8.30 18.75 7.98
CA ALA A 303 9.38 17.90 8.45
C ALA A 303 10.43 18.69 9.24
N ARG A 304 10.81 19.89 8.80
CA ARG A 304 11.70 20.79 9.56
C ARG A 304 11.08 21.23 10.88
N TRP A 305 9.78 21.54 10.89
CA TRP A 305 9.07 21.85 12.13
C TRP A 305 9.06 20.65 13.08
N ALA A 306 8.67 19.48 12.58
CA ALA A 306 8.49 18.27 13.39
C ALA A 306 9.82 17.86 14.05
N ARG A 307 10.93 17.83 13.29
CA ARG A 307 12.27 17.53 13.82
C ARG A 307 12.72 18.51 14.91
N ARG A 308 12.40 19.80 14.79
CA ARG A 308 12.73 20.81 15.81
C ARG A 308 11.95 20.64 17.10
N ASN A 309 10.78 20.00 17.06
CA ASN A 309 9.95 19.72 18.23
C ASN A 309 10.30 18.38 18.91
N GLY A 310 11.33 17.69 18.42
CA GLY A 310 11.82 16.45 19.01
C GLY A 310 10.98 15.23 18.64
N THR A 311 11.24 14.12 19.33
CA THR A 311 10.58 12.84 19.06
C THR A 311 9.16 12.84 19.59
N PHE A 312 8.20 12.51 18.72
CA PHE A 312 6.80 12.33 19.08
C PHE A 312 6.59 10.95 19.69
N ARG A 313 5.92 10.90 20.85
CA ARG A 313 5.42 9.66 21.42
C ARG A 313 4.10 9.31 20.75
N HIS A 314 3.97 8.05 20.35
CA HIS A 314 2.73 7.52 19.77
C HIS A 314 2.05 6.60 20.78
N ASP A 315 0.73 6.55 20.73
CA ASP A 315 -0.05 5.65 21.57
C ASP A 315 0.15 4.18 21.13
N GLU A 316 -0.26 3.24 21.99
CA GLU A 316 -0.46 1.82 21.64
C GLU A 316 0.74 1.07 21.03
N GLY A 317 1.93 1.22 21.63
CA GLY A 317 3.07 0.34 21.30
C GLY A 317 3.72 0.60 19.94
N TRP A 318 3.36 1.69 19.26
CA TRP A 318 4.12 2.20 18.13
C TRP A 318 5.43 2.85 18.61
N PRO A 319 6.54 2.65 17.89
CA PRO A 319 7.80 3.27 18.26
C PRO A 319 7.68 4.79 18.14
N PRO A 320 8.35 5.56 19.02
CA PRO A 320 8.45 7.01 18.86
C PRO A 320 8.99 7.37 17.46
N GLY A 321 8.58 8.51 16.91
CA GLY A 321 8.98 8.91 15.57
C GLY A 321 9.10 10.42 15.37
N ASP A 322 9.48 10.81 14.16
CA ASP A 322 9.79 12.20 13.80
C ASP A 322 8.55 13.05 13.50
N PHE A 323 7.36 12.44 13.47
CA PHE A 323 6.11 13.10 13.14
C PHE A 323 5.02 12.79 14.19
N PRO A 324 4.00 13.67 14.33
CA PRO A 324 2.86 13.45 15.23
C PRO A 324 2.11 12.13 15.04
N HIS A 325 2.09 11.59 13.82
CA HIS A 325 1.61 10.24 13.51
C HIS A 325 2.79 9.34 13.08
N TRP A 326 2.68 8.03 13.37
CA TRP A 326 3.76 7.04 13.24
C TRP A 326 4.31 6.82 11.82
N SER A 327 3.53 7.16 10.79
CA SER A 327 3.93 7.08 9.39
C SER A 327 4.15 8.45 8.77
N GLU A 328 5.03 8.54 7.78
CA GLU A 328 5.31 9.81 7.10
C GLU A 328 4.07 10.41 6.41
N PRO A 329 3.82 11.73 6.53
CA PRO A 329 2.65 12.39 5.94
C PRO A 329 2.51 12.15 4.43
N GLY A 330 3.64 12.17 3.71
CA GLY A 330 3.65 12.07 2.24
C GLY A 330 3.19 10.72 1.68
N THR A 331 3.01 9.70 2.53
CA THR A 331 2.63 8.35 2.10
C THR A 331 1.14 8.06 2.30
N HIS A 332 0.36 9.05 2.75
CA HIS A 332 -1.05 8.86 3.09
C HIS A 332 -1.93 9.03 1.86
N SER A 333 -3.08 8.37 1.87
CA SER A 333 -4.04 8.33 0.76
C SER A 333 -4.52 9.73 0.37
N GLU A 334 -4.71 10.61 1.34
CA GLU A 334 -5.16 11.99 1.15
C GLU A 334 -4.13 12.79 0.36
N VAL A 335 -2.85 12.62 0.72
CA VAL A 335 -1.72 13.26 0.05
C VAL A 335 -1.57 12.73 -1.36
N THR A 336 -1.73 11.43 -1.53
CA THR A 336 -1.68 10.77 -2.82
C THR A 336 -2.76 11.30 -3.76
N ALA A 337 -4.03 11.32 -3.32
CA ALA A 337 -5.14 11.83 -4.13
C ALA A 337 -4.96 13.32 -4.47
N THR A 338 -4.52 14.12 -3.50
CA THR A 338 -4.27 15.57 -3.69
C THR A 338 -3.13 15.82 -4.67
N SER A 339 -2.01 15.08 -4.57
CA SER A 339 -0.87 15.21 -5.47
C SER A 339 -1.28 14.96 -6.92
N LYS A 340 -2.10 13.93 -7.17
CA LYS A 340 -2.62 13.62 -8.51
C LYS A 340 -3.49 14.74 -9.07
N ALA A 341 -4.38 15.31 -8.26
CA ALA A 341 -5.22 16.41 -8.66
C ALA A 341 -4.39 17.64 -9.05
N LEU A 342 -3.36 17.98 -8.24
CA LEU A 342 -2.46 19.10 -8.54
C LEU A 342 -1.63 18.85 -9.81
N TRP A 343 -1.16 17.63 -10.04
CA TRP A 343 -0.46 17.29 -11.28
C TRP A 343 -1.35 17.35 -12.51
N ASP A 344 -2.62 16.94 -12.40
CA ASP A 344 -3.59 17.13 -13.48
C ASP A 344 -3.80 18.62 -13.80
N ARG A 345 -3.91 19.49 -12.79
CA ARG A 345 -3.96 20.95 -12.98
C ARG A 345 -2.73 21.48 -13.72
N THR A 346 -1.55 21.14 -13.22
CA THR A 346 -0.27 21.58 -13.81
C THR A 346 -0.11 21.10 -15.25
N ARG A 347 -0.50 19.85 -15.55
CA ARG A 347 -0.47 19.32 -16.94
C ARG A 347 -1.46 20.01 -17.86
N ASN A 348 -2.56 20.57 -17.34
CA ASN A 348 -3.53 21.36 -18.10
C ASN A 348 -3.15 22.85 -18.18
N GLY A 349 -1.90 23.21 -17.87
CA GLY A 349 -1.37 24.57 -18.02
C GLY A 349 -1.71 25.51 -16.86
N GLU A 350 -2.25 24.97 -15.77
CA GLU A 350 -2.65 25.77 -14.62
C GLU A 350 -1.53 25.86 -13.58
N THR A 351 -1.38 27.03 -12.97
CA THR A 351 -0.44 27.18 -11.84
C THR A 351 -1.12 26.74 -10.56
N ALA A 352 -0.71 25.58 -10.02
CA ALA A 352 -1.16 25.10 -8.73
C ALA A 352 -0.57 25.95 -7.59
N THR A 353 -1.44 26.55 -6.78
CA THR A 353 -1.07 27.39 -5.62
C THR A 353 -1.68 26.82 -4.34
N THR A 354 -1.34 27.41 -3.18
CA THR A 354 -2.03 27.09 -1.92
C THR A 354 -3.55 27.30 -2.04
N GLY A 355 -4.01 28.30 -2.80
CA GLY A 355 -5.44 28.53 -3.05
C GLY A 355 -6.12 27.34 -3.75
N THR A 356 -5.40 26.64 -4.63
CA THR A 356 -5.91 25.46 -5.34
C THR A 356 -6.36 24.34 -4.40
N LEU A 357 -5.73 24.19 -3.23
CA LEU A 357 -6.12 23.17 -2.25
C LEU A 357 -7.54 23.37 -1.71
N ARG A 358 -7.99 24.62 -1.61
CA ARG A 358 -9.35 24.98 -1.15
C ARG A 358 -10.43 24.65 -2.18
N GLU A 359 -10.03 24.45 -3.43
CA GLU A 359 -10.92 24.02 -4.52
C GLU A 359 -11.17 22.51 -4.51
N PHE A 360 -10.46 21.75 -3.68
CA PHE A 360 -10.66 20.31 -3.56
C PHE A 360 -11.59 19.96 -2.40
N HIS A 361 -12.16 18.75 -2.47
CA HIS A 361 -12.96 18.20 -1.38
C HIS A 361 -12.76 16.69 -1.32
N PHE A 362 -12.47 16.11 -0.16
CA PHE A 362 -12.27 14.66 -0.06
C PHE A 362 -13.00 13.99 1.13
N ASP A 363 -13.19 12.68 1.02
CA ASP A 363 -13.67 11.80 2.11
C ASP A 363 -12.74 10.58 2.21
N ASN A 364 -12.57 10.06 3.41
CA ASN A 364 -11.67 8.96 3.72
C ASN A 364 -12.43 7.79 4.35
N ARG A 365 -12.03 6.57 4.00
CA ARG A 365 -12.59 5.34 4.53
C ARG A 365 -11.51 4.38 4.99
N LEU A 366 -11.78 3.74 6.12
CA LEU A 366 -10.96 2.65 6.62
C LEU A 366 -11.28 1.35 5.86
N LEU A 367 -10.23 0.75 5.29
CA LEU A 367 -10.24 -0.51 4.56
C LEU A 367 -9.91 -1.73 5.43
N SER A 368 -9.50 -1.57 6.69
CA SER A 368 -9.31 -2.71 7.59
C SER A 368 -10.59 -3.01 8.37
N GLU A 369 -10.80 -4.27 8.71
CA GLU A 369 -11.94 -4.70 9.51
C GLU A 369 -11.89 -4.08 10.91
N HIS A 370 -10.69 -4.00 11.46
CA HIS A 370 -10.37 -3.36 12.73
C HIS A 370 -9.12 -2.50 12.55
N TYR A 371 -9.21 -1.24 12.98
CA TYR A 371 -8.06 -0.39 13.24
C TYR A 371 -8.30 0.24 14.60
N GLN A 372 -7.69 -0.33 15.64
CA GLN A 372 -7.71 0.23 17.00
C GLN A 372 -9.12 0.59 17.52
N GLY A 373 -10.06 -0.36 17.43
CA GLY A 373 -11.44 -0.17 17.90
C GLY A 373 -12.36 0.59 16.93
N ILE A 374 -11.84 1.17 15.86
CA ILE A 374 -12.63 1.72 14.74
C ILE A 374 -13.08 0.56 13.86
N THR A 375 -14.38 0.51 13.58
CA THR A 375 -15.01 -0.56 12.81
C THR A 375 -14.78 -0.35 11.32
N ALA A 376 -14.68 -1.44 10.56
CA ALA A 376 -14.51 -1.44 9.11
C ALA A 376 -15.45 -0.46 8.40
N ARG A 377 -14.99 0.14 7.30
CA ARG A 377 -15.80 0.97 6.38
C ARG A 377 -16.32 2.27 7.01
N GLN A 378 -15.90 2.58 8.23
CA GLN A 378 -16.19 3.86 8.86
C GLN A 378 -15.43 4.98 8.15
N ARG A 379 -16.08 6.14 8.15
CA ARG A 379 -15.47 7.41 7.78
C ARG A 379 -14.40 7.72 8.81
N ILE A 380 -13.20 8.05 8.33
CA ILE A 380 -12.09 8.39 9.23
C ILE A 380 -11.63 9.82 8.95
N PRO A 381 -11.43 10.64 9.99
CA PRO A 381 -10.89 11.98 9.82
C PRO A 381 -9.40 11.94 9.45
N CYS A 382 -8.88 13.10 9.05
CA CYS A 382 -7.45 13.26 8.84
C CYS A 382 -6.70 12.98 10.14
N CYS A 383 -5.66 12.15 10.07
CA CYS A 383 -4.73 11.96 11.18
C CYS A 383 -3.91 13.25 11.44
N ALA A 384 -3.18 13.30 12.55
CA ALA A 384 -2.32 14.44 12.91
C ALA A 384 -1.38 14.90 11.78
N ASN A 385 -0.85 13.97 10.99
CA ASN A 385 0.02 14.28 9.87
C ASN A 385 -0.75 14.91 8.70
N CYS A 386 -1.83 14.29 8.24
CA CYS A 386 -2.69 14.85 7.18
C CYS A 386 -3.30 16.20 7.58
N THR A 387 -3.70 16.36 8.83
CA THR A 387 -4.21 17.62 9.38
C THR A 387 -3.19 18.74 9.29
N ASN A 388 -1.94 18.49 9.68
CA ASN A 388 -0.90 19.51 9.51
C ASN A 388 -0.63 19.77 8.04
N PHE A 389 -0.68 18.76 7.18
CA PHE A 389 -0.20 18.84 5.81
C PHE A 389 -1.22 19.41 4.80
N LEU A 390 -2.51 19.04 4.94
CA LEU A 390 -3.62 19.36 4.04
C LEU A 390 -4.69 20.22 4.73
N TYR A 391 -4.31 21.03 5.70
CA TYR A 391 -5.24 21.85 6.49
C TYR A 391 -6.14 22.80 5.67
N ASP A 392 -5.70 23.20 4.47
CA ASP A 392 -6.47 24.04 3.53
C ASP A 392 -7.41 23.24 2.62
N THR A 393 -7.43 21.91 2.70
CA THR A 393 -8.16 21.04 1.77
C THR A 393 -9.43 20.50 2.43
N PRO A 394 -10.63 21.05 2.13
CA PRO A 394 -11.88 20.60 2.72
C PRO A 394 -12.05 19.09 2.75
N ASN A 395 -12.47 18.56 3.91
CA ASN A 395 -12.72 17.15 4.08
C ASN A 395 -14.02 16.89 4.83
N SER A 396 -14.67 15.77 4.50
CA SER A 396 -16.03 15.52 4.95
C SER A 396 -16.15 15.11 6.44
N VAL A 397 -15.07 14.74 7.11
CA VAL A 397 -15.07 14.13 8.47
C VAL A 397 -14.43 15.04 9.52
N GLY A 398 -13.52 15.92 9.10
CA GLY A 398 -12.75 16.85 9.93
C GLY A 398 -11.29 16.42 10.13
N TYR A 399 -10.63 17.09 11.06
CA TYR A 399 -9.20 17.03 11.31
C TYR A 399 -8.89 16.71 12.77
N PHE A 400 -7.84 15.91 13.01
CA PHE A 400 -7.27 15.78 14.34
C PHE A 400 -5.85 16.34 14.38
N THR A 401 -5.52 17.14 15.40
CA THR A 401 -4.18 17.73 15.59
C THR A 401 -3.20 16.79 16.28
N ARG A 402 -3.71 15.71 16.87
CA ARG A 402 -2.97 14.62 17.52
C ARG A 402 -3.69 13.31 17.26
N TYR A 403 -3.15 12.21 17.74
CA TYR A 403 -3.87 10.94 17.73
C TYR A 403 -5.19 11.11 18.51
N PRO A 404 -6.37 10.75 17.94
CA PRO A 404 -7.62 10.96 18.65
C PRO A 404 -7.73 10.01 19.83
N SER A 405 -7.91 10.57 21.03
CA SER A 405 -8.36 9.78 22.18
C SER A 405 -9.86 9.53 22.08
N ALA A 406 -10.34 8.42 22.64
CA ALA A 406 -11.76 8.08 22.65
C ALA A 406 -12.61 9.29 23.16
N GLY A 407 -13.64 9.66 22.40
CA GLY A 407 -14.53 10.78 22.72
C GLY A 407 -14.14 12.16 22.16
N GLN A 408 -12.99 12.31 21.48
CA GLN A 408 -12.67 13.58 20.83
C GLN A 408 -13.43 13.77 19.51
N SER A 409 -14.05 14.94 19.34
CA SER A 409 -14.63 15.36 18.06
C SER A 409 -13.55 15.93 17.14
N PRO A 410 -13.58 15.61 15.84
CA PRO A 410 -12.65 16.20 14.88
C PRO A 410 -12.93 17.69 14.69
N LEU A 411 -11.87 18.46 14.47
CA LEU A 411 -11.94 19.88 14.14
C LEU A 411 -12.51 20.07 12.73
N THR A 412 -13.31 21.11 12.53
CA THR A 412 -13.79 21.50 11.20
C THR A 412 -12.74 22.31 10.44
N GLU A 413 -11.94 23.09 11.16
CA GLU A 413 -10.87 23.93 10.62
C GLU A 413 -9.61 23.81 11.49
N PHE A 414 -8.45 23.96 10.86
CA PHE A 414 -7.16 23.97 11.54
C PHE A 414 -6.17 24.82 10.73
N THR A 415 -5.27 25.52 11.40
CA THR A 415 -4.11 26.16 10.77
C THR A 415 -2.86 25.69 11.51
N PRO A 416 -1.89 25.04 10.85
CA PRO A 416 -0.73 24.51 11.54
C PRO A 416 0.22 25.64 11.96
N PRO A 417 0.97 25.44 13.05
CA PRO A 417 1.88 26.46 13.58
C PRO A 417 3.04 26.82 12.65
N TRP A 418 3.31 25.99 11.64
CA TRP A 418 4.37 26.23 10.65
C TRP A 418 3.88 26.95 9.39
N ALA A 419 2.57 27.22 9.25
CA ALA A 419 2.01 27.93 8.11
C ALA A 419 2.12 29.45 8.20
N ALA A 420 2.60 29.98 9.32
CA ALA A 420 2.82 31.40 9.56
C ALA A 420 4.14 31.91 8.97
#